data_AF-A0AAW9I7Y9-F1
#
_entry.id   AF-A0AAW9I7Y9-F1
#
_cell.length_a   1.000
_cell.length_b   1.000
_cell.length_c   1.000
_cell.angle_alpha   90.00
_cell.angle_beta   90.00
_cell.angle_gamma   90.00
#
_symmetry.space_group_name_H-M   'P 1'
#
loop_
_entity.id
_entity.type
_entity.pdbx_description
1 polymer ?
#
loop_
_entity_poly.entity_id
_entity_poly.type
_entity_poly.pdbx_seq_one_letter_code
_entity_poly.pdbx_strand_id
1 'polypeptide(L)'
;INTTMFREVSEYVSRASGRILPSWKAIVGDNMFRHESGIHADGAIKNPRNYEAFDPKIVGLERQIIIGKHSGKAGVVNKFKEYGVNLDEKSSQVILEMVRATSVRLKRSLFDKELVQIYKEYLRLSEEQSN
;
A
#
# COMPACT_ATOMS: atom_id res chain seq x y z
N ILE A 1 23.28 18.89 7.17
CA ILE A 1 23.00 17.44 7.32
C ILE A 1 22.26 17.00 6.07
N ASN A 2 22.66 15.91 5.41
CA ASN A 2 21.93 15.39 4.25
C ASN A 2 20.79 14.48 4.71
N THR A 3 19.57 15.01 4.77
CA THR A 3 18.41 14.29 5.35
C THR A 3 17.89 13.18 4.44
N THR A 4 18.12 13.26 3.12
CA THR A 4 17.68 12.23 2.17
C THR A 4 18.37 10.88 2.39
N MET A 5 19.49 10.87 3.13
CA MET A 5 20.24 9.66 3.49
C MET A 5 19.77 9.03 4.82
N PHE A 6 18.81 9.63 5.51
CA PHE A 6 18.39 9.17 6.85
C PHE A 6 17.94 7.71 6.85
N ARG A 7 17.15 7.32 5.86
CA ARG A 7 16.72 5.93 5.72
C ARG A 7 17.91 5.00 5.50
N GLU A 8 18.75 5.28 4.52
CA GLU A 8 19.90 4.44 4.17
C GLU A 8 20.89 4.27 5.34
N VAL A 9 21.25 5.37 6.01
CA VAL A 9 22.15 5.34 7.17
C VAL A 9 21.52 4.56 8.33
N SER A 10 20.22 4.71 8.57
CA SER A 10 19.52 3.97 9.63
C SER A 10 19.52 2.47 9.37
N GLU A 11 19.29 2.06 8.11
CA GLU A 11 19.38 0.66 7.72
C GLU A 11 20.81 0.11 7.84
N TYR A 12 21.82 0.89 7.44
CA TYR A 12 23.22 0.50 7.58
C TYR A 12 23.58 0.23 9.05
N VAL A 13 23.24 1.15 9.95
CA VAL A 13 23.48 0.99 11.40
C VAL A 13 22.66 -0.17 11.97
N SER A 14 21.41 -0.34 11.53
CA SER A 14 20.57 -1.48 11.91
C SER A 14 21.25 -2.82 11.60
N ARG A 15 21.79 -2.97 10.38
CA ARG A 15 22.54 -4.17 9.96
C ARG A 15 23.85 -4.33 10.75
N ALA A 16 24.64 -3.27 10.88
CA ALA A 16 25.93 -3.31 11.56
C ALA A 16 25.81 -3.62 13.07
N SER A 17 24.76 -3.12 13.72
CA SER A 17 24.51 -3.31 15.15
C SER A 17 23.70 -4.57 15.48
N GLY A 18 23.16 -5.27 14.48
CA GLY A 18 22.26 -6.41 14.68
C GLY A 18 20.91 -6.04 15.30
N ARG A 19 20.54 -4.75 15.30
CA ARG A 19 19.28 -4.25 15.89
C ARG A 19 18.30 -3.89 14.79
N ILE A 20 17.15 -4.57 14.77
CA ILE A 20 16.10 -4.34 13.77
C ILE A 20 15.57 -2.90 13.90
N LEU A 21 15.48 -2.20 12.77
CA LEU A 21 14.80 -0.91 12.67
C LEU A 21 13.27 -1.14 12.73
N PRO A 22 12.56 -0.67 13.77
CA PRO A 22 11.13 -0.88 13.86
C PRO A 22 10.38 -0.15 12.73
N SER A 23 9.34 -0.77 12.18
CA SER A 23 8.57 -0.18 11.08
C SER A 23 7.83 1.11 11.49
N TRP A 24 7.50 1.28 12.77
CA TRP A 24 6.86 2.48 13.33
C TRP A 24 7.87 3.52 13.83
N LYS A 25 9.17 3.34 13.59
CA LYS A 25 10.19 4.29 14.03
C LYS A 25 9.95 5.64 13.35
N ALA A 26 9.87 6.71 14.14
CA ALA A 26 9.70 8.06 13.62
C ALA A 26 10.77 8.39 12.56
N ILE A 27 10.33 9.10 11.51
CA ILE A 27 11.12 9.60 10.38
C ILE A 27 11.57 8.52 9.40
N VAL A 28 12.08 7.38 9.89
CA VAL A 28 12.78 6.38 9.05
C VAL A 28 12.08 5.03 8.95
N GLY A 29 11.01 4.80 9.70
CA GLY A 29 10.28 3.53 9.70
C GLY A 29 9.40 3.35 8.46
N ASP A 30 9.25 2.10 8.01
CA ASP A 30 8.52 1.74 6.79
C ASP A 30 7.03 2.14 6.81
N ASN A 31 6.44 2.29 8.00
CA ASN A 31 5.04 2.63 8.17
C ASN A 31 4.78 4.14 8.25
N MET A 32 5.81 4.98 8.29
CA MET A 32 5.66 6.42 8.50
C MET A 32 4.85 7.12 7.40
N PHE A 33 4.96 6.65 6.15
CA PHE A 33 4.29 7.21 4.96
C PHE A 33 3.39 6.18 4.26
N ARG A 34 2.95 5.17 5.00
CA ARG A 34 1.96 4.19 4.52
C ARG A 34 0.56 4.67 4.83
N HIS A 35 -0.24 4.85 3.79
CA HIS A 35 -1.64 5.25 3.91
C HIS A 35 -2.53 4.11 3.43
N GLU A 36 -3.41 3.61 4.30
CA GLU A 36 -4.44 2.67 3.85
C GLU A 36 -5.41 3.38 2.92
N SER A 37 -5.67 2.79 1.76
CA SER A 37 -6.55 3.39 0.77
C SER A 37 -7.93 3.64 1.39
N GLY A 38 -8.48 4.84 1.21
CA GLY A 38 -9.59 5.34 2.02
C GLY A 38 -9.54 6.87 2.08
N ILE A 39 -10.33 7.49 2.95
CA ILE A 39 -10.38 8.96 3.05
C ILE A 39 -9.00 9.59 3.37
N HIS A 40 -8.16 8.88 4.13
CA HIS A 40 -6.81 9.34 4.46
C HIS A 40 -5.88 9.30 3.24
N ALA A 41 -5.90 8.22 2.47
CA ALA A 41 -5.12 8.15 1.23
C ALA A 41 -5.63 9.13 0.17
N ASP A 42 -6.95 9.28 0.00
CA ASP A 42 -7.51 10.27 -0.93
C ASP A 42 -7.11 11.70 -0.54
N GLY A 43 -7.17 12.01 0.76
CA GLY A 43 -6.67 13.28 1.28
C GLY A 43 -5.18 13.48 1.06
N ALA A 44 -4.35 12.46 1.31
CA ALA A 44 -2.90 12.53 1.08
C ALA A 44 -2.52 12.64 -0.41
N ILE A 45 -3.31 12.06 -1.32
CA ILE A 45 -3.12 12.19 -2.77
C ILE A 45 -3.49 13.60 -3.24
N LYS A 46 -4.62 14.14 -2.78
CA LYS A 46 -5.10 15.47 -3.17
C LYS A 46 -4.27 16.60 -2.58
N ASN A 47 -3.96 16.50 -1.29
CA ASN A 47 -3.08 17.44 -0.59
C ASN A 47 -2.30 16.69 0.50
N PRO A 48 -1.05 16.28 0.21
CA PRO A 48 -0.20 15.55 1.14
C PRO A 48 -0.10 16.20 2.53
N ARG A 49 -0.11 17.54 2.61
CA ARG A 49 0.01 18.29 3.88
C ARG A 49 -1.11 18.02 4.88
N ASN A 50 -2.22 17.45 4.44
CA ASN A 50 -3.33 17.09 5.33
C ASN A 50 -2.99 15.92 6.25
N TYR A 51 -2.10 15.01 5.81
CA TYR A 51 -1.79 13.76 6.51
C TYR A 51 -0.28 13.49 6.63
N GLU A 52 0.55 14.29 5.98
CA GLU A 52 2.01 14.19 6.03
C GLU A 52 2.61 15.51 6.50
N ALA A 53 3.37 15.44 7.60
CA ALA A 53 4.06 16.62 8.14
C ALA A 53 5.12 17.17 7.18
N PHE A 54 5.71 16.31 6.34
CA PHE A 54 6.71 16.66 5.34
C PHE A 54 6.72 15.62 4.21
N ASP A 55 7.29 15.98 3.05
CA ASP A 55 7.39 15.07 1.91
C ASP A 55 8.31 13.88 2.24
N PRO A 56 7.91 12.62 2.01
CA PRO A 56 8.74 11.46 2.31
C PRO A 56 10.12 11.49 1.64
N LYS A 57 10.23 12.11 0.45
CA LYS A 57 11.50 12.20 -0.29
C LYS A 57 12.59 12.94 0.47
N ILE A 58 12.23 13.89 1.33
CA ILE A 58 13.22 14.67 2.08
C ILE A 58 13.98 13.85 3.14
N VAL A 59 13.48 12.64 3.46
CA VAL A 59 14.10 11.71 4.42
C VAL A 59 14.52 10.38 3.79
N GLY A 60 14.48 10.28 2.46
CA GLY A 60 14.83 9.07 1.72
C GLY A 60 13.75 7.99 1.77
N LEU A 61 12.49 8.38 1.90
CA LEU A 61 11.34 7.48 1.86
C LEU A 61 10.42 7.82 0.69
N GLU A 62 9.46 6.94 0.45
CA GLU A 62 8.40 7.11 -0.54
C GLU A 62 7.03 6.91 0.08
N ARG A 63 6.03 7.61 -0.47
CA ARG A 63 4.64 7.41 -0.09
C ARG A 63 4.16 6.07 -0.62
N GLN A 64 3.48 5.31 0.22
CA GLN A 64 2.92 4.02 -0.18
C GLN A 64 1.43 3.97 0.15
N ILE A 65 0.62 3.65 -0.87
CA ILE A 65 -0.79 3.33 -0.66
C ILE A 65 -0.90 1.83 -0.45
N ILE A 66 -1.46 1.44 0.69
CA ILE A 66 -1.69 0.03 1.03
C ILE A 66 -3.18 -0.31 0.89
N ILE A 67 -3.45 -1.55 0.48
CA ILE A 67 -4.80 -2.05 0.28
C ILE A 67 -5.17 -2.99 1.44
N GLY A 68 -6.32 -2.78 2.05
CA GLY A 68 -6.78 -3.47 3.26
C GLY A 68 -8.29 -3.37 3.46
N LYS A 69 -8.76 -3.72 4.67
CA LYS A 69 -10.19 -3.79 4.99
C LYS A 69 -10.93 -2.45 4.86
N HIS A 70 -10.24 -1.32 5.01
CA HIS A 70 -10.82 0.01 4.86
C HIS A 70 -10.69 0.57 3.44
N SER A 71 -10.10 -0.20 2.53
CA SER A 71 -9.95 0.18 1.14
C SER A 71 -11.27 0.49 0.45
N GLY A 72 -11.25 1.55 -0.35
CA GLY A 72 -12.33 1.92 -1.25
C GLY A 72 -12.00 1.53 -2.68
N LYS A 73 -13.02 1.54 -3.56
CA LYS A 73 -12.90 1.21 -4.97
C LYS A 73 -11.81 2.00 -5.69
N ALA A 74 -11.78 3.33 -5.49
CA ALA A 74 -10.78 4.20 -6.11
C ALA A 74 -9.34 3.81 -5.70
N GLY A 75 -9.14 3.43 -4.43
CA GLY A 75 -7.85 2.96 -3.94
C GLY A 75 -7.39 1.68 -4.62
N VAL A 76 -8.29 0.70 -4.74
CA VAL A 76 -8.01 -0.55 -5.46
C VAL A 76 -7.69 -0.28 -6.93
N VAL A 77 -8.52 0.51 -7.63
CA VAL A 77 -8.28 0.86 -9.04
C VAL A 77 -6.91 1.54 -9.22
N ASN A 78 -6.59 2.52 -8.39
CA ASN A 78 -5.30 3.21 -8.47
C ASN A 78 -4.13 2.27 -8.20
N LYS A 79 -4.25 1.37 -7.21
CA LYS A 79 -3.21 0.40 -6.91
C LYS A 79 -2.98 -0.58 -8.07
N PHE A 80 -4.05 -1.06 -8.71
CA PHE A 80 -3.91 -1.93 -9.88
C PHE A 80 -3.36 -1.20 -11.12
N LYS A 81 -3.64 0.09 -11.27
CA LYS A 81 -3.03 0.94 -12.31
C LYS A 81 -1.52 1.07 -12.15
N GLU A 82 -0.97 1.09 -10.93
CA GLU A 82 0.49 1.06 -10.68
C GLU A 82 1.15 -0.19 -11.29
N TYR A 83 0.40 -1.30 -11.43
CA TYR A 83 0.85 -2.54 -12.08
C TYR A 83 0.42 -2.67 -13.55
N GLY A 84 -0.13 -1.61 -14.15
CA GLY A 84 -0.60 -1.61 -15.54
C GLY A 84 -1.92 -2.34 -15.76
N VAL A 85 -2.68 -2.65 -14.70
CA VAL A 85 -3.98 -3.33 -14.78
C VAL A 85 -5.11 -2.31 -14.68
N ASN A 86 -5.91 -2.21 -15.74
CA ASN A 86 -7.12 -1.38 -15.75
C ASN A 86 -8.33 -2.22 -15.34
N LEU A 87 -8.89 -1.91 -14.17
CA LEU A 87 -10.11 -2.53 -13.68
C LEU A 87 -11.32 -1.70 -14.09
N ASP A 88 -12.32 -2.36 -14.66
CA ASP A 88 -13.65 -1.79 -14.89
C ASP A 88 -14.49 -1.75 -13.60
N GLU A 89 -15.71 -1.23 -13.70
CA GLU A 89 -16.61 -1.08 -12.55
C GLU A 89 -16.95 -2.42 -11.88
N LYS A 90 -17.20 -3.47 -12.67
CA LYS A 90 -17.60 -4.78 -12.16
C LYS A 90 -16.43 -5.51 -11.51
N SER A 91 -15.29 -5.58 -12.20
CA SER A 91 -14.06 -6.21 -11.70
C SER A 91 -13.55 -5.54 -10.44
N SER A 92 -13.53 -4.21 -10.41
CA SER A 92 -13.06 -3.46 -9.23
C SER A 92 -13.94 -3.69 -8.00
N GLN A 93 -15.25 -3.85 -8.17
CA GLN A 93 -16.16 -4.17 -7.06
C GLN A 93 -15.90 -5.58 -6.50
N VAL A 94 -15.82 -6.59 -7.36
CA VAL A 94 -15.57 -7.98 -6.94
C VAL A 94 -14.20 -8.13 -6.28
N ILE A 95 -13.15 -7.55 -6.88
CA ILE A 95 -11.80 -7.57 -6.32
C ILE A 95 -11.76 -6.86 -4.97
N LEU A 96 -12.45 -5.73 -4.81
CA LEU A 96 -12.53 -5.01 -3.54
C LEU A 96 -13.13 -5.88 -2.43
N GLU A 97 -14.16 -6.66 -2.73
CA GLU A 97 -14.77 -7.59 -1.77
C GLU A 97 -13.81 -8.72 -1.39
N MET A 98 -13.13 -9.33 -2.37
CA MET A 98 -12.11 -10.36 -2.13
C MET A 98 -10.95 -9.83 -1.28
N VAL A 99 -10.50 -8.61 -1.56
CA VAL A 99 -9.47 -7.89 -0.80
C VAL A 99 -9.91 -7.68 0.64
N ARG A 100 -11.12 -7.16 0.87
CA ARG A 100 -11.62 -6.89 2.23
C ARG A 100 -11.77 -8.18 3.02
N ALA A 101 -12.35 -9.22 2.42
CA ALA A 101 -12.48 -10.53 3.05
C ALA A 101 -11.12 -11.11 3.44
N THR A 102 -10.13 -11.03 2.54
CA THR A 102 -8.78 -11.54 2.79
C THR A 102 -8.06 -10.72 3.87
N SER A 103 -8.19 -9.40 3.84
CA SER A 103 -7.60 -8.51 4.85
C SER A 103 -8.19 -8.71 6.24
N VAL A 104 -9.52 -8.89 6.34
CA VAL A 104 -10.20 -9.20 7.60
C VAL A 104 -9.72 -10.53 8.16
N ARG A 105 -9.62 -11.56 7.32
CA ARG A 105 -9.12 -12.89 7.72
C ARG A 105 -7.68 -12.84 8.21
N LEU A 106 -6.80 -12.13 7.49
CA LEU A 106 -5.37 -12.01 7.83
C LEU A 106 -5.09 -11.00 8.93
N LYS A 107 -6.08 -10.16 9.30
CA LYS A 107 -5.96 -9.06 10.27
C LYS A 107 -4.85 -8.06 9.93
N ARG A 108 -4.57 -7.85 8.64
CA ARG A 108 -3.58 -6.89 8.12
C ARG A 108 -3.92 -6.43 6.71
N SER A 109 -3.28 -5.36 6.24
CA SER A 109 -3.26 -4.99 4.82
C SER A 109 -2.56 -6.06 3.97
N LEU A 110 -2.89 -6.09 2.69
CA LEU A 110 -2.38 -7.07 1.74
C LEU A 110 -1.07 -6.62 1.12
N PHE A 111 -0.17 -7.58 0.90
CA PHE A 111 1.02 -7.39 0.09
C PHE A 111 0.67 -7.44 -1.40
N ASP A 112 1.48 -6.79 -2.22
CA ASP A 112 1.30 -6.74 -3.67
C ASP A 112 1.14 -8.13 -4.30
N LYS A 113 1.93 -9.11 -3.83
CA LYS A 113 1.83 -10.52 -4.28
C LYS A 113 0.45 -11.13 -4.02
N GLU A 114 -0.21 -10.74 -2.93
CA GLU A 114 -1.54 -11.23 -2.56
C GLU A 114 -2.62 -10.54 -3.40
N LEU A 115 -2.43 -9.26 -3.75
CA LEU A 115 -3.30 -8.57 -4.71
C LEU A 115 -3.24 -9.23 -6.08
N VAL A 116 -2.05 -9.61 -6.55
CA VAL A 116 -1.87 -10.35 -7.80
C VAL A 116 -2.55 -11.72 -7.73
N GLN A 117 -2.46 -12.44 -6.61
CA GLN A 117 -3.15 -13.71 -6.42
C GLN A 117 -4.67 -13.56 -6.47
N ILE A 118 -5.23 -12.54 -5.81
CA ILE A 118 -6.66 -12.22 -5.85
C ILE A 118 -7.11 -11.91 -7.28
N TYR A 119 -6.30 -11.16 -8.04
CA TYR A 119 -6.63 -10.84 -9.43
C TYR A 119 -6.64 -12.07 -10.33
N LYS A 120 -5.67 -12.97 -10.18
CA LYS A 120 -5.64 -14.25 -10.93
C LYS A 120 -6.86 -15.11 -10.61
N GLU A 121 -7.24 -15.18 -9.34
CA GLU A 121 -8.43 -15.91 -8.91
C GLU A 121 -9.71 -15.29 -9.49
N TYR A 122 -9.80 -13.95 -9.53
CA TYR A 122 -10.90 -13.26 -10.19
C TYR A 122 -11.01 -13.62 -11.69
N LEU A 123 -9.88 -13.66 -12.42
CA LEU A 123 -9.88 -14.03 -13.83
C LEU A 123 -10.39 -15.46 -14.04
N ARG A 124 -9.92 -16.42 -13.23
CA ARG A 124 -10.38 -17.81 -13.27
C ARG A 124 -11.89 -17.94 -13.07
N LEU A 125 -12.44 -17.23 -12.07
CA LEU A 125 -13.87 -17.24 -11.80
C LEU A 125 -14.69 -16.57 -12.93
N SER A 126 -14.13 -15.56 -13.60
CA SER A 126 -14.79 -14.88 -14.72
C SER A 126 -14.86 -15.78 -15.97
N GLU A 127 -13.85 -16.61 -16.20
CA GLU A 127 -13.80 -17.58 -17.29
C GLU A 127 -14.81 -18.71 -17.06
N GLU A 128 -14.92 -19.22 -15.81
CA GLU A 128 -15.88 -20.27 -15.42
C GLU A 128 -17.34 -19.85 -15.55
N GLN A 129 -17.65 -18.56 -15.41
CA GLN A 129 -19.01 -18.02 -15.59
C GLN A 129 -19.37 -17.72 -17.06
N SER A 130 -18.39 -17.74 -17.95
CA SER A 130 -18.59 -17.48 -19.39
C SER A 130 -18.74 -18.77 -20.21
N ASN A 131 -18.50 -19.93 -19.60
CA ASN A 131 -18.76 -21.28 -20.14
C ASN A 131 -20.03 -21.88 -19.55
#